data_AF-X1KT99-F1
#
_entry.id   AF-X1KT99-F1
#
_cell.length_a   1.000
_cell.length_b   1.000
_cell.length_c   1.000
_cell.angle_alpha   90.00
_cell.angle_beta   90.00
_cell.angle_gamma   90.00
#
_symmetry.space_group_name_H-M   'P 1'
#
loop_
_entity.id
_entity.type
_entity.pdbx_description
1 polymer ?
#
loop_
_entity_poly.entity_id
_entity_poly.type
_entity_poly.pdbx_seq_one_letter_code
_entity_poly.pdbx_strand_id
1 'polypeptide(L)'
;MRDPELVIKEYYRILRPNGRFVLSELQQPIEIMPVIKEAMNRGGLGEAIDVFYHLFILGLFNVVLGKRQGSGIYHYWSESELKEKLSKAGFRIISVKEAYTNNGDLLVTSIKI
;
A
#
# COMPACT_ATOMS: atom_id res chain seq x y z
N MET A 1 6.63 6.81 6.55
CA MET A 1 7.37 7.95 5.91
C MET A 1 7.24 9.16 6.83
N ARG A 2 8.27 10.01 7.00
CA ARG A 2 8.17 11.15 7.95
C ARG A 2 7.21 12.26 7.50
N ASP A 3 6.98 12.44 6.19
CA ASP A 3 5.92 13.29 5.64
C ASP A 3 5.60 12.86 4.18
N PRO A 4 4.52 12.08 3.97
CA PRO A 4 4.18 11.56 2.65
C PRO A 4 3.64 12.64 1.69
N GLU A 5 3.12 13.77 2.19
CA GLU A 5 2.64 14.86 1.33
C GLU A 5 3.79 15.63 0.68
N LEU A 6 4.87 15.86 1.43
CA LEU A 6 6.09 16.46 0.87
C LEU A 6 6.67 15.59 -0.24
N VAL A 7 6.66 14.27 -0.07
CA VAL A 7 7.15 13.33 -1.07
C VAL A 7 6.34 13.42 -2.37
N ILE A 8 5.00 13.49 -2.29
CA ILE A 8 4.15 13.67 -3.48
C ILE A 8 4.48 14.97 -4.22
N LYS A 9 4.64 16.08 -3.48
CA LYS A 9 5.02 17.37 -4.07
C LYS A 9 6.38 17.31 -4.78
N GLU A 10 7.33 16.59 -4.20
CA GLU A 10 8.65 16.44 -4.77
C GLU A 10 8.63 15.59 -6.05
N TYR A 11 7.82 14.53 -6.07
CA TYR A 11 7.56 13.77 -7.31
C TYR A 11 6.92 14.65 -8.40
N TYR A 12 5.95 15.49 -8.05
CA TYR A 12 5.37 16.43 -8.99
C TYR A 12 6.43 17.39 -9.55
N ARG A 13 7.32 17.91 -8.70
CA ARG A 13 8.38 18.83 -9.11
C ARG A 13 9.33 18.20 -10.13
N ILE A 14 9.78 16.97 -9.91
CA ILE A 14 10.79 16.30 -10.75
C ILE A 14 10.22 15.69 -12.04
N LEU A 15 8.93 15.36 -12.07
CA LEU A 15 8.32 14.79 -13.27
C LEU A 15 8.27 15.80 -14.41
N ARG A 16 8.50 15.33 -15.64
CA ARG A 16 8.28 16.12 -16.85
C ARG A 16 6.78 16.39 -17.05
N PRO A 17 6.38 17.46 -17.77
CA PRO A 17 4.99 17.63 -18.21
C PRO A 17 4.48 16.36 -18.89
N ASN A 18 3.24 15.96 -18.59
CA ASN A 18 2.64 14.68 -19.01
C ASN A 18 3.32 13.40 -18.47
N GLY A 19 4.26 13.53 -17.53
CA GLY A 19 4.85 12.40 -16.83
C GLY A 19 3.83 11.68 -15.95
N ARG A 20 3.89 10.34 -15.93
CA ARG A 20 3.00 9.51 -15.12
C ARG A 20 3.60 9.23 -13.75
N PHE A 21 2.76 9.34 -12.73
CA PHE A 21 3.06 8.92 -11.37
C PHE A 21 2.18 7.72 -11.01
N VAL A 22 2.82 6.59 -10.70
CA VAL A 22 2.16 5.33 -10.34
C VAL A 22 2.51 5.02 -8.89
N LEU A 23 1.49 4.86 -8.06
CA LEU A 23 1.59 4.62 -6.63
C LEU A 23 0.75 3.41 -6.25
N SER A 24 1.31 2.52 -5.42
CA SER A 24 0.56 1.48 -4.71
C SER A 24 0.44 1.89 -3.25
N GLU A 25 -0.78 2.07 -2.77
CA GLU A 25 -1.08 2.46 -1.39
C GLU A 25 -1.86 1.34 -0.72
N LEU A 26 -1.28 0.76 0.34
CA LEU A 26 -2.00 -0.18 1.22
C LEU A 26 -3.17 0.57 1.86
N GLN A 27 -4.37 0.03 1.76
CA GLN A 27 -5.56 0.63 2.39
C GLN A 27 -5.76 0.19 3.83
N GLN A 28 -5.20 -0.97 4.18
CA GLN A 28 -5.37 -1.59 5.46
C GLN A 28 -4.14 -2.42 5.83
N PRO A 29 -3.94 -2.71 7.12
CA PRO A 29 -2.97 -3.71 7.53
C PRO A 29 -3.24 -5.03 6.81
N ILE A 30 -2.18 -5.73 6.43
CA ILE A 30 -2.29 -7.04 5.79
C ILE A 30 -2.97 -8.01 6.75
N GLU A 31 -4.13 -8.53 6.35
CA GLU A 31 -4.78 -9.63 7.05
C GLU A 31 -4.11 -10.95 6.69
N ILE A 32 -3.66 -11.70 7.70
CA ILE A 32 -2.94 -12.96 7.48
C ILE A 32 -3.88 -14.08 7.01
N MET A 33 -5.11 -14.11 7.53
CA MET A 33 -6.04 -15.22 7.28
C MET A 33 -6.44 -15.37 5.81
N PRO A 34 -6.75 -14.28 5.07
CA PRO A 34 -7.02 -14.37 3.65
C PRO A 34 -5.82 -14.84 2.82
N VAL A 35 -4.59 -14.45 3.21
CA VAL A 35 -3.35 -14.91 2.54
C VAL A 35 -3.15 -16.42 2.72
N ILE A 36 -3.39 -16.95 3.93
CA ILE A 36 -3.32 -18.40 4.19
C ILE A 36 -4.39 -19.15 3.38
N LYS A 37 -5.63 -18.62 3.30
CA LYS A 37 -6.69 -19.25 2.51
C LYS A 37 -6.31 -19.34 1.03
N GLU A 38 -5.74 -18.29 0.46
CA GLU A 38 -5.26 -18.29 -0.92
C GLU A 38 -4.13 -19.31 -1.12
N ALA A 39 -3.16 -19.37 -0.19
CA ALA A 39 -2.08 -20.36 -0.23
C ALA A 39 -2.61 -21.80 -0.17
N MET A 40 -3.60 -22.04 0.69
CA MET A 40 -4.26 -23.34 0.81
C MET A 40 -5.03 -23.72 -0.48
N ASN A 41 -5.69 -22.75 -1.12
CA ASN A 41 -6.42 -22.98 -2.37
C ASN A 41 -5.49 -23.28 -3.56
N ARG A 42 -4.29 -22.69 -3.58
CA ARG A 42 -3.33 -22.85 -4.70
C ARG A 42 -2.38 -24.03 -4.55
N GLY A 43 -1.84 -24.23 -3.36
CA GLY A 43 -0.75 -25.20 -3.09
C GLY A 43 -1.09 -26.24 -2.04
N GLY A 44 -2.32 -26.22 -1.49
CA GLY A 44 -2.74 -27.15 -0.45
C GLY A 44 -2.12 -26.84 0.92
N LEU A 45 -2.20 -27.83 1.82
CA LEU A 45 -1.86 -27.65 3.24
C LEU A 45 -0.37 -27.36 3.47
N GLY A 46 0.52 -27.97 2.68
CA GLY A 46 1.97 -27.78 2.81
C GLY A 46 2.38 -26.34 2.53
N GLU A 47 1.88 -25.77 1.43
CA GLU A 47 2.12 -24.38 1.05
C GLU A 47 1.53 -23.41 2.09
N ALA A 48 0.32 -23.70 2.60
CA ALA A 48 -0.32 -22.89 3.62
C ALA A 48 0.48 -22.86 4.94
N ILE A 49 1.09 -23.98 5.33
CA ILE A 49 1.95 -24.07 6.52
C ILE A 49 3.23 -23.28 6.31
N ASP A 50 3.89 -23.41 5.16
CA ASP A 50 5.14 -22.69 4.87
C ASP A 50 4.92 -21.17 4.85
N VAL A 51 3.85 -20.73 4.18
CA VAL A 51 3.41 -19.32 4.16
C VAL A 51 3.07 -18.84 5.57
N PHE A 52 2.37 -19.64 6.38
CA PHE A 52 2.05 -19.28 7.76
C PHE A 52 3.31 -19.09 8.61
N TYR A 53 4.29 -20.01 8.54
CA TYR A 53 5.53 -19.90 9.31
C TYR A 53 6.33 -18.65 8.93
N HIS A 54 6.46 -18.36 7.63
CA HIS A 54 7.12 -17.14 7.15
C HIS A 54 6.40 -15.88 7.62
N LEU A 55 5.07 -15.82 7.47
CA LEU A 55 4.27 -14.67 7.91
C LEU A 55 4.25 -14.51 9.43
N PHE A 56 4.31 -15.61 10.19
CA PHE A 56 4.36 -15.59 11.65
C PHE A 56 5.67 -14.97 12.16
N ILE A 57 6.81 -15.37 11.58
CA ILE A 57 8.12 -14.78 11.90
C ILE A 57 8.14 -13.29 11.56
N LEU A 58 7.64 -12.90 10.38
CA LEU A 58 7.51 -11.49 9.99
C LEU A 58 6.53 -10.72 10.90
N GLY A 59 5.46 -11.38 11.33
CA GLY A 59 4.45 -10.86 12.26
C GLY A 59 5.03 -10.54 13.63
N LEU A 60 5.95 -11.36 14.14
CA LEU A 60 6.66 -11.10 15.40
C LEU A 60 7.50 -9.81 15.32
N PHE A 61 8.21 -9.59 14.20
CA PHE A 61 8.91 -8.32 13.96
C PHE A 61 7.93 -7.15 13.86
N ASN A 62 6.78 -7.34 13.21
CA ASN A 62 5.73 -6.33 13.07
C ASN A 62 5.04 -6.00 14.40
N VAL A 63 4.92 -6.92 15.36
CA VAL A 63 4.40 -6.61 16.71
C VAL A 63 5.39 -5.74 17.50
N VAL A 64 6.69 -6.04 17.38
CA VAL A 64 7.76 -5.21 17.98
C VAL A 64 7.82 -3.83 17.34
N LEU A 65 7.66 -3.76 16.01
CA LEU A 65 7.55 -2.50 15.27
C LEU A 65 6.22 -1.79 15.53
N GLY A 66 5.13 -2.52 15.76
CA GLY A 66 3.77 -2.04 16.04
C GLY A 66 3.66 -1.29 17.36
N LYS A 67 4.39 -1.74 18.39
CA LYS A 67 4.59 -0.95 19.61
C LYS A 67 5.31 0.38 19.34
N ARG A 68 6.13 0.46 18.30
CA ARG A 68 6.70 1.73 17.79
C ARG A 68 5.76 2.45 16.81
N GLN A 69 4.77 1.77 16.21
CA GLN A 69 3.75 2.37 15.35
C GLN A 69 2.69 3.18 16.12
N GLY A 70 2.54 2.97 17.43
CA GLY A 70 1.74 3.83 18.31
C GLY A 70 2.12 5.32 18.28
N SER A 71 3.20 5.68 17.58
CA SER A 71 3.63 7.05 17.28
C SER A 71 3.25 7.57 15.87
N GLY A 72 2.36 6.90 15.12
CA GLY A 72 1.80 7.44 13.86
C GLY A 72 2.70 7.33 12.61
N ILE A 73 3.56 6.33 12.50
CA ILE A 73 4.58 6.24 11.42
C ILE A 73 4.03 5.65 10.10
N TYR A 74 2.96 4.85 10.18
CA TYR A 74 2.30 4.26 9.01
C TYR A 74 0.93 4.90 8.87
N HIS A 75 0.81 5.75 7.86
CA HIS A 75 -0.45 6.32 7.42
C HIS A 75 -0.93 5.49 6.25
N TYR A 76 -2.12 4.93 6.38
CA TYR A 76 -2.86 4.35 5.26
C TYR A 76 -3.88 5.40 4.85
N TRP A 77 -3.76 5.94 3.65
CA TRP A 77 -4.77 6.84 3.14
C TRP A 77 -5.90 6.06 2.51
N SER A 78 -7.13 6.41 2.86
CA SER A 78 -8.29 5.96 2.09
C SER A 78 -8.21 6.44 0.63
N GLU A 79 -8.96 5.81 -0.26
CA GLU A 79 -9.04 6.22 -1.67
C GLU A 79 -9.34 7.73 -1.83
N SER A 80 -10.28 8.25 -1.05
CA SER A 80 -10.69 9.66 -1.10
C SER A 80 -9.56 10.59 -0.64
N GLU A 81 -8.89 10.27 0.46
CA GLU A 81 -7.74 11.03 0.96
C GLU A 81 -6.62 11.03 -0.07
N LEU A 82 -6.28 9.87 -0.64
CA LEU A 82 -5.21 9.76 -1.62
C LEU A 82 -5.52 10.58 -2.88
N LYS A 83 -6.78 10.53 -3.36
CA LYS A 83 -7.22 11.36 -4.49
C LYS A 83 -7.10 12.85 -4.18
N GLU A 84 -7.48 13.26 -2.98
CA GLU A 84 -7.37 14.64 -2.53
C GLU A 84 -5.92 15.10 -2.48
N LYS A 85 -5.00 14.31 -1.88
CA LYS A 85 -3.57 14.65 -1.78
C LYS A 85 -2.92 14.78 -3.15
N LEU A 86 -3.18 13.84 -4.06
CA LEU A 86 -2.65 13.89 -5.43
C LEU A 86 -3.17 15.11 -6.20
N SER A 87 -4.47 15.40 -6.10
CA SER A 87 -5.07 16.57 -6.75
C SER A 87 -4.52 17.88 -6.18
N LYS A 88 -4.35 17.98 -4.86
CA LYS A 88 -3.71 19.13 -4.19
C LYS A 88 -2.26 19.35 -4.62
N ALA A 89 -1.54 18.29 -4.97
CA ALA A 89 -0.19 18.37 -5.51
C ALA A 89 -0.12 18.77 -7.00
N GLY A 90 -1.27 18.83 -7.69
CA GLY A 90 -1.37 19.21 -9.10
C GLY A 90 -1.49 18.04 -10.08
N PHE A 91 -1.53 16.80 -9.59
CA PHE A 91 -1.73 15.65 -10.45
C PHE A 91 -3.19 15.51 -10.89
N ARG A 92 -3.40 15.10 -12.14
CA ARG A 92 -4.69 14.57 -12.60
C ARG A 92 -4.71 13.07 -12.50
N ILE A 93 -5.74 12.54 -11.85
CA ILE A 93 -5.91 11.11 -11.66
C ILE A 93 -6.49 10.50 -12.93
N ILE A 94 -5.86 9.43 -13.41
CA ILE A 94 -6.28 8.71 -14.63
C ILE A 94 -7.05 7.45 -14.26
N SER A 95 -6.55 6.68 -13.31
CA SER A 95 -7.18 5.44 -12.88
C SER A 95 -6.84 5.11 -11.44
N VAL A 96 -7.81 4.51 -10.75
CA VAL A 96 -7.65 3.86 -9.46
C VAL A 96 -8.15 2.44 -9.63
N LYS A 97 -7.36 1.45 -9.20
CA LYS A 97 -7.73 0.04 -9.24
C LYS A 97 -7.34 -0.62 -7.94
N GLU A 98 -8.21 -1.46 -7.42
CA GLU A 98 -7.85 -2.41 -6.38
C GLU A 98 -6.88 -3.44 -6.97
N ALA A 99 -5.81 -3.73 -6.22
CA ALA A 99 -4.75 -4.64 -6.62
C ALA A 99 -4.35 -5.56 -5.45
N TYR A 100 -3.61 -6.62 -5.78
CA TYR A 100 -3.17 -7.70 -4.87
C TYR A 100 -4.31 -8.51 -4.23
N THR A 101 -3.94 -9.60 -3.55
CA THR A 101 -4.89 -10.56 -2.97
C THR A 101 -5.77 -9.88 -1.91
N ASN A 102 -7.09 -9.94 -2.11
CA ASN A 102 -8.14 -9.32 -1.28
C ASN A 102 -8.25 -7.79 -1.37
N ASN A 103 -7.82 -7.17 -2.48
CA ASN A 103 -8.03 -5.73 -2.72
C ASN A 103 -7.43 -4.85 -1.62
N GLY A 104 -6.34 -5.31 -1.00
CA GLY A 104 -5.69 -4.61 0.11
C GLY A 104 -4.93 -3.36 -0.32
N ASP A 105 -4.66 -3.22 -1.62
CA ASP A 105 -3.89 -2.11 -2.19
C ASP A 105 -4.74 -1.34 -3.20
N LEU A 106 -4.57 -0.03 -3.23
CA LEU A 106 -4.99 0.82 -4.33
C LEU A 106 -3.80 1.15 -5.22
N LEU A 107 -3.86 0.68 -6.47
CA LEU A 107 -2.98 1.11 -7.53
C LEU A 107 -3.55 2.36 -8.20
N VAL A 108 -2.89 3.50 -7.98
CA VAL A 108 -3.28 4.78 -8.56
C VAL A 108 -2.31 5.20 -9.64
N THR A 109 -2.85 5.54 -10.80
CA THR A 109 -2.10 6.18 -11.89
C THR A 109 -2.58 7.61 -12.05
N SER A 110 -1.65 8.54 -12.03
CA SER A 110 -1.89 9.96 -12.22
C SER A 110 -0.89 10.57 -13.18
N ILE A 111 -1.17 11.79 -13.66
CA ILE A 111 -0.34 12.50 -14.63
C ILE A 111 -0.10 13.93 -14.18
N LYS A 112 1.13 14.40 -14.38
CA LYS A 112 1.48 15.81 -14.20
C LYS A 112 0.88 16.62 -15.36
N ILE A 113 0.04 17.60 -15.01
CA ILE A 113 -0.44 18.62 -15.96
C ILE A 113 0.61 19.73 -16.06
#